data_AF-A0A380EG49-F1
#
_entry.id   AF-A0A380EG49-F1
#
_cell.length_a   1.000
_cell.length_b   1.000
_cell.length_c   1.000
_cell.angle_alpha   90.00
_cell.angle_beta   90.00
_cell.angle_gamma   90.00
#
_symmetry.space_group_name_H-M   'P 1'
#
loop_
_entity.id
_entity.type
_entity.pdbx_description
1 polymer ?
#
loop_
_entity_poly.entity_id
_entity_poly.type
_entity_poly.pdbx_seq_one_letter_code
_entity_poly.pdbx_strand_id
1 'polypeptide(L)'
;MIYAFNPPASWLNHLLLDGLNNLSGSNIVLLGLVIGAMMAIDMGGPFNKAAYVFATGALIEGNAAPITAAMIGGMIPPLAIATAMLIFRRKFTKEQRGSIIPNYVMGMSFITEGAIPFAAADPLRVIPSMMIGSGIGGAIALGLGSRITAPHGGIIVIVGTDGAHLLQTLIALLVGTLVSALIYGLIKPKLTETEIEASKSMDE
;
A
#
# COMPACT_ATOMS: atom_id res chain seq x y z
N MET A 1 -15.74 -12.90 26.34
CA MET A 1 -14.63 -12.60 25.41
C MET A 1 -14.92 -11.42 24.48
N ILE A 2 -16.15 -11.25 23.98
CA ILE A 2 -16.56 -10.07 23.17
C ILE A 2 -16.42 -8.74 23.93
N TYR A 3 -16.64 -8.71 25.26
CA TYR A 3 -16.64 -7.48 26.05
C TYR A 3 -15.26 -6.92 26.47
N ALA A 4 -14.17 -7.71 26.40
CA ALA A 4 -12.85 -7.27 26.87
C ALA A 4 -11.94 -6.74 25.74
N PHE A 5 -12.12 -7.22 24.51
CA PHE A 5 -11.35 -6.79 23.34
C PHE A 5 -11.98 -5.65 22.55
N ASN A 6 -13.30 -5.48 22.65
CA ASN A 6 -14.04 -4.42 21.97
C ASN A 6 -13.67 -3.01 22.49
N PRO A 7 -13.45 -2.77 23.81
CA PRO A 7 -13.15 -1.43 24.29
C PRO A 7 -11.83 -0.83 23.78
N PRO A 8 -10.68 -1.54 23.79
CA PRO A 8 -9.43 -0.99 23.26
C PRO A 8 -9.42 -0.82 21.73
N ALA A 9 -10.00 -1.78 21.01
CA ALA A 9 -10.06 -1.74 19.55
C ALA A 9 -11.03 -0.65 19.06
N SER A 10 -12.18 -0.49 19.73
CA SER A 10 -13.12 0.59 19.47
C SER A 10 -12.51 1.95 19.79
N TRP A 11 -11.83 2.10 20.93
CA TRP A 11 -11.13 3.34 21.28
C TRP A 11 -10.06 3.73 20.24
N LEU A 12 -9.24 2.78 19.79
CA LEU A 12 -8.25 3.04 18.75
C LEU A 12 -8.91 3.47 17.43
N ASN A 13 -9.99 2.79 17.03
CA ASN A 13 -10.74 3.18 15.84
C ASN A 13 -11.34 4.58 15.98
N HIS A 14 -11.95 4.92 17.11
CA HIS A 14 -12.44 6.28 17.36
C HIS A 14 -11.33 7.32 17.28
N LEU A 15 -10.17 7.06 17.89
CA LEU A 15 -9.03 7.97 17.84
C LEU A 15 -8.50 8.17 16.41
N LEU A 16 -8.42 7.09 15.63
CA LEU A 16 -8.03 7.16 14.21
C LEU A 16 -9.07 7.92 13.38
N LEU A 17 -10.36 7.65 13.59
CA LEU A 17 -11.46 8.32 12.88
C LEU A 17 -11.52 9.82 13.21
N ASP A 18 -11.39 10.18 14.47
CA ASP A 18 -11.37 11.58 14.92
C ASP A 18 -10.15 12.33 14.36
N GLY A 19 -8.98 11.67 14.34
CA GLY A 19 -7.79 12.21 13.70
C GLY A 19 -7.97 12.48 12.21
N LEU A 20 -8.59 11.55 11.48
CA LEU A 20 -8.86 11.69 10.05
C LEU A 20 -9.95 12.74 9.77
N ASN A 21 -10.97 12.84 10.62
CA ASN A 21 -12.01 13.87 10.53
C ASN A 21 -11.44 15.28 10.65
N ASN A 22 -10.47 15.50 11.56
CA ASN A 22 -9.81 16.80 11.69
C ASN A 22 -8.95 17.18 10.47
N LEU A 23 -8.45 16.19 9.72
CA LEU A 23 -7.70 16.40 8.48
C LEU A 23 -8.61 16.65 7.27
N SER A 24 -9.82 16.07 7.30
CA SER A 24 -10.87 16.31 6.31
C SER A 24 -11.26 17.79 6.30
N GLY A 25 -11.07 18.48 5.17
CA GLY A 25 -11.39 19.90 5.00
C GLY A 25 -10.24 20.88 5.29
N SER A 26 -9.20 20.49 6.04
CA SER A 26 -8.06 21.37 6.37
C SER A 26 -6.87 21.20 5.42
N ASN A 27 -6.49 19.96 5.09
CA ASN A 27 -5.36 19.69 4.18
C ASN A 27 -5.51 18.34 3.48
N ILE A 28 -6.01 18.38 2.23
CA ILE A 28 -6.29 17.19 1.44
C ILE A 28 -5.03 16.37 1.10
N VAL A 29 -3.86 17.01 0.99
CA VAL A 29 -2.58 16.34 0.72
C VAL A 29 -2.13 15.56 1.97
N LEU A 30 -2.23 16.17 3.15
CA LEU A 30 -1.90 15.52 4.41
C LEU A 30 -2.85 14.35 4.70
N LEU A 31 -4.14 14.52 4.41
CA LEU A 31 -5.12 13.44 4.49
C LEU A 31 -4.70 12.24 3.62
N GLY A 32 -4.30 12.51 2.37
CA GLY A 32 -3.82 11.49 1.44
C GLY A 32 -2.56 10.79 1.95
N LEU A 33 -1.63 11.55 2.55
CA LEU A 33 -0.41 11.03 3.15
C LEU A 33 -0.71 10.05 4.27
N VAL A 34 -1.58 10.43 5.21
CA VAL A 34 -1.90 9.63 6.39
C VAL A 34 -2.66 8.37 5.99
N ILE A 35 -3.72 8.50 5.20
CA ILE A 35 -4.53 7.35 4.77
C ILE A 35 -3.68 6.39 3.93
N GLY A 36 -2.92 6.92 2.96
CA GLY A 36 -2.04 6.11 2.13
C GLY A 36 -1.04 5.32 2.98
N ALA A 37 -0.40 5.96 3.96
CA ALA A 37 0.52 5.29 4.87
C ALA A 37 -0.18 4.22 5.71
N MET A 38 -1.37 4.51 6.27
CA MET A 38 -2.15 3.56 7.08
C MET A 38 -2.48 2.28 6.34
N MET A 39 -2.80 2.36 5.04
CA MET A 39 -3.06 1.18 4.21
C MET A 39 -1.87 0.22 4.11
N ALA A 40 -0.64 0.72 4.28
CA ALA A 40 0.57 -0.07 4.17
C ALA A 40 1.19 -0.47 5.52
N ILE A 41 0.62 -0.06 6.66
CA ILE A 41 1.19 -0.36 7.99
C ILE A 41 1.25 -1.87 8.24
N ASP A 42 0.15 -2.57 7.96
CA ASP A 42 -0.04 -3.97 8.35
C ASP A 42 -0.59 -4.86 7.23
N MET A 43 -0.56 -4.35 5.98
CA MET A 43 -0.88 -5.10 4.75
C MET A 43 -2.25 -5.81 4.77
N GLY A 44 -3.25 -5.19 5.42
CA GLY A 44 -4.61 -5.74 5.55
C GLY A 44 -5.03 -6.03 7.00
N GLY A 45 -4.24 -5.60 7.97
CA GLY A 45 -4.53 -5.71 9.40
C GLY A 45 -5.47 -4.59 9.91
N PRO A 46 -5.51 -4.37 11.23
CA PRO A 46 -6.42 -3.41 11.87
C PRO A 46 -6.30 -1.96 11.38
N PHE A 47 -5.08 -1.45 11.13
CA PHE A 47 -4.87 -0.07 10.69
C PHE A 47 -5.35 0.15 9.25
N ASN A 48 -5.03 -0.79 8.36
CA ASN A 48 -5.53 -0.77 6.98
C ASN A 48 -7.07 -0.82 6.96
N LYS A 49 -7.67 -1.75 7.72
CA LYS A 49 -9.14 -1.86 7.80
C LYS A 49 -9.79 -0.61 8.40
N ALA A 50 -9.21 -0.02 9.43
CA ALA A 50 -9.72 1.22 10.02
C ALA A 50 -9.71 2.39 9.01
N ALA A 51 -8.59 2.57 8.30
CA ALA A 51 -8.49 3.58 7.23
C ALA A 51 -9.50 3.32 6.11
N TYR A 52 -9.69 2.07 5.72
CA TYR A 52 -10.64 1.69 4.67
C TYR A 52 -12.11 1.88 5.09
N VAL A 53 -12.46 1.57 6.34
CA VAL A 53 -13.80 1.83 6.90
C VAL A 53 -14.09 3.33 6.95
N PHE A 54 -13.13 4.14 7.44
CA PHE A 54 -13.23 5.60 7.36
C PHE A 54 -13.48 6.06 5.93
N ALA A 55 -12.68 5.54 5.00
CA ALA A 55 -12.69 5.97 3.62
C ALA A 55 -13.99 5.63 2.87
N THR A 56 -14.54 4.45 3.12
CA THR A 56 -15.82 4.04 2.57
C THR A 56 -16.99 4.77 3.22
N GLY A 57 -16.93 5.07 4.53
CA GLY A 57 -17.89 5.94 5.21
C GLY A 57 -17.95 7.34 4.58
N ALA A 58 -16.79 7.97 4.39
CA ALA A 58 -16.71 9.28 3.72
C ALA A 58 -17.23 9.25 2.27
N LEU A 59 -17.01 8.16 1.54
CA LEU A 59 -17.53 7.99 0.19
C LEU A 59 -19.07 7.96 0.17
N ILE A 60 -19.71 7.31 1.14
CA ILE A 60 -21.18 7.29 1.28
C ILE A 60 -21.73 8.69 1.51
N GLU A 61 -21.00 9.54 2.24
CA GLU A 61 -21.32 10.95 2.47
C GLU A 61 -20.96 11.86 1.28
N GLY A 62 -20.48 11.29 0.17
CA GLY A 62 -20.16 12.01 -1.07
C GLY A 62 -18.71 12.50 -1.17
N ASN A 63 -17.86 12.19 -0.19
CA ASN A 63 -16.44 12.55 -0.19
C ASN A 63 -15.56 11.39 -0.69
N ALA A 64 -15.12 11.48 -1.94
CA ALA A 64 -14.29 10.45 -2.57
C ALA A 64 -12.78 10.56 -2.24
N ALA A 65 -12.33 11.61 -1.56
CA ALA A 65 -10.90 11.81 -1.31
C ALA A 65 -10.29 10.72 -0.41
N PRO A 66 -10.89 10.35 0.74
CA PRO A 66 -10.38 9.26 1.57
C PRO A 66 -10.24 7.92 0.84
N ILE A 67 -11.26 7.51 0.06
CA ILE A 67 -11.20 6.22 -0.66
C ILE A 67 -10.18 6.25 -1.79
N THR A 68 -9.98 7.39 -2.44
CA THR A 68 -8.94 7.55 -3.46
C THR A 68 -7.55 7.31 -2.86
N ALA A 69 -7.26 7.91 -1.71
CA ALA A 69 -5.99 7.68 -1.02
C ALA A 69 -5.84 6.23 -0.53
N ALA A 70 -6.92 5.63 -0.01
CA ALA A 70 -6.90 4.25 0.45
C ALA A 70 -6.61 3.25 -0.69
N MET A 71 -7.28 3.44 -1.84
CA MET A 71 -7.05 2.62 -3.04
C MET A 71 -5.60 2.69 -3.49
N ILE A 72 -5.06 3.89 -3.68
CA ILE A 72 -3.65 4.07 -4.07
C ILE A 72 -2.71 3.44 -3.04
N GLY A 73 -2.93 3.72 -1.75
CA GLY A 73 -2.08 3.25 -0.67
C GLY A 73 -2.01 1.73 -0.56
N GLY A 74 -3.11 1.01 -0.80
CA GLY A 74 -3.14 -0.45 -0.76
C GLY A 74 -2.64 -1.14 -2.02
N MET A 75 -2.66 -0.49 -3.18
CA MET A 75 -2.05 -1.08 -4.40
C MET A 75 -0.52 -1.06 -4.35
N ILE A 76 0.08 -0.04 -3.72
CA ILE A 76 1.52 0.22 -3.76
C ILE A 76 2.40 -0.90 -3.17
N PRO A 77 2.12 -1.51 -2.00
CA PRO A 77 3.04 -2.45 -1.38
C PRO A 77 3.47 -3.65 -2.24
N PRO A 78 2.55 -4.44 -2.82
CA PRO A 78 2.93 -5.53 -3.72
C PRO A 78 3.58 -5.03 -5.02
N LEU A 79 3.12 -3.92 -5.60
CA LEU A 79 3.76 -3.32 -6.80
C LEU A 79 5.20 -2.91 -6.53
N ALA A 80 5.45 -2.31 -5.37
CA ALA A 80 6.76 -1.83 -4.97
C ALA A 80 7.72 -2.98 -4.71
N ILE A 81 7.25 -4.07 -4.09
CA ILE A 81 8.04 -5.28 -3.88
C ILE A 81 8.41 -5.93 -5.22
N ALA A 82 7.46 -6.08 -6.14
CA ALA A 82 7.73 -6.59 -7.49
C ALA A 82 8.77 -5.73 -8.22
N THR A 83 8.61 -4.40 -8.14
CA THR A 83 9.51 -3.43 -8.77
C THR A 83 10.90 -3.45 -8.14
N ALA A 84 11.00 -3.56 -6.81
CA ALA A 84 12.27 -3.68 -6.10
C ALA A 84 13.03 -4.95 -6.52
N MET A 85 12.32 -6.06 -6.71
CA MET A 85 12.92 -7.31 -7.20
C MET A 85 13.44 -7.23 -8.65
N LEU A 86 12.83 -6.39 -9.48
CA LEU A 86 13.34 -6.14 -10.84
C LEU A 86 14.59 -5.25 -10.82
N ILE A 87 14.56 -4.13 -10.09
CA ILE A 87 15.65 -3.15 -10.04
C ILE A 87 16.86 -3.72 -9.28
N PHE A 88 16.63 -4.31 -8.11
CA PHE A 88 17.67 -4.82 -7.21
C PHE A 88 17.76 -6.34 -7.25
N ARG A 89 17.62 -6.94 -8.44
CA ARG A 89 17.51 -8.39 -8.69
C ARG A 89 18.53 -9.26 -7.95
N ARG A 90 19.74 -8.75 -7.67
CA ARG A 90 20.82 -9.48 -6.97
C ARG A 90 20.64 -9.55 -5.43
N LYS A 91 19.68 -8.81 -4.88
CA LYS A 91 19.37 -8.78 -3.44
C LYS A 91 18.21 -9.72 -3.07
N PHE A 92 17.69 -10.50 -4.01
CA PHE A 92 16.54 -11.37 -3.83
C PHE A 92 16.84 -12.78 -4.33
N THR A 93 16.35 -13.78 -3.60
CA THR A 93 16.54 -15.20 -3.94
C THR A 93 15.78 -15.55 -5.23
N LYS A 94 16.06 -16.71 -5.85
CA LYS A 94 15.25 -17.17 -7.00
C LYS A 94 13.78 -17.36 -6.62
N GLU A 95 13.53 -17.95 -5.47
CA GLU A 95 12.17 -18.18 -4.95
C GLU A 95 11.39 -16.87 -4.81
N GLN A 96 11.99 -15.85 -4.18
CA GLN A 96 11.40 -14.51 -4.07
C GLN A 96 11.10 -13.93 -5.46
N ARG A 97 12.05 -14.02 -6.39
CA ARG A 97 11.87 -13.51 -7.77
C ARG A 97 10.77 -14.24 -8.54
N GLY A 98 10.43 -15.48 -8.17
CA GLY A 98 9.26 -16.19 -8.71
C GLY A 98 7.94 -15.46 -8.44
N SER A 99 7.89 -14.63 -7.40
CA SER A 99 6.69 -13.86 -7.03
C SER A 99 6.55 -12.50 -7.71
N ILE A 100 7.44 -12.13 -8.66
CA ILE A 100 7.36 -10.82 -9.35
C ILE A 100 6.03 -10.63 -10.07
N ILE A 101 5.65 -11.57 -10.93
CA ILE A 101 4.40 -11.48 -11.70
C ILE A 101 3.16 -11.56 -10.78
N PRO A 102 3.08 -12.54 -9.85
CA PRO A 102 2.00 -12.58 -8.86
C PRO A 102 1.81 -11.26 -8.11
N ASN A 103 2.90 -10.63 -7.66
CA ASN A 103 2.83 -9.35 -6.94
C ASN A 103 2.33 -8.20 -7.82
N TYR A 104 2.70 -8.14 -9.10
CA TYR A 104 2.11 -7.15 -10.01
C TYR A 104 0.61 -7.34 -10.17
N VAL A 105 0.16 -8.58 -10.39
CA VAL A 105 -1.27 -8.90 -10.55
C VAL A 105 -2.06 -8.55 -9.29
N MET A 106 -1.54 -8.94 -8.12
CA MET A 106 -2.16 -8.64 -6.83
C MET A 106 -2.25 -7.14 -6.59
N GLY A 107 -1.14 -6.41 -6.77
CA GLY A 107 -1.14 -4.96 -6.59
C GLY A 107 -2.06 -4.21 -7.55
N MET A 108 -2.07 -4.59 -8.83
CA MET A 108 -3.00 -4.03 -9.82
C MET A 108 -4.47 -4.34 -9.50
N SER A 109 -4.74 -5.39 -8.71
CA SER A 109 -6.08 -5.80 -8.31
C SER A 109 -6.48 -5.31 -6.92
N PHE A 110 -5.67 -4.44 -6.28
CA PHE A 110 -5.86 -3.99 -4.89
C PHE A 110 -5.85 -5.14 -3.87
N ILE A 111 -4.92 -6.08 -4.03
CA ILE A 111 -4.69 -7.22 -3.13
C ILE A 111 -3.32 -7.00 -2.48
N THR A 112 -3.28 -6.72 -1.18
CA THR A 112 -2.05 -6.39 -0.42
C THR A 112 -1.27 -7.62 0.05
N GLU A 113 -1.87 -8.81 -0.05
CA GLU A 113 -1.40 -10.07 0.53
C GLU A 113 -0.04 -10.49 -0.02
N GLY A 114 0.27 -10.12 -1.27
CA GLY A 114 1.58 -10.38 -1.87
C GLY A 114 2.76 -9.77 -1.11
N ALA A 115 2.52 -8.71 -0.32
CA ALA A 115 3.53 -8.07 0.49
C ALA A 115 3.77 -8.74 1.85
N ILE A 116 2.82 -9.53 2.34
CA ILE A 116 2.86 -10.12 3.70
C ILE A 116 4.10 -10.99 3.91
N PRO A 117 4.48 -11.91 3.00
CA PRO A 117 5.66 -12.76 3.21
C PRO A 117 6.96 -11.95 3.34
N PHE A 118 7.05 -10.82 2.63
CA PHE A 118 8.22 -9.94 2.69
C PHE A 118 8.23 -9.11 3.97
N ALA A 119 7.07 -8.60 4.40
CA ALA A 119 6.94 -7.89 5.67
C ALA A 119 7.21 -8.82 6.87
N ALA A 120 6.81 -10.09 6.80
CA ALA A 120 7.12 -11.07 7.83
C ALA A 120 8.62 -11.40 7.91
N ALA A 121 9.30 -11.48 6.76
CA ALA A 121 10.73 -11.78 6.69
C ALA A 121 11.63 -10.59 7.07
N ASP A 122 11.23 -9.36 6.75
CA ASP A 122 12.04 -8.15 6.94
C ASP A 122 11.17 -6.93 7.36
N PRO A 123 10.50 -6.98 8.53
CA PRO A 123 9.47 -6.00 8.91
C PRO A 123 10.02 -4.58 9.03
N LEU A 124 11.21 -4.44 9.62
CA LEU A 124 11.85 -3.15 9.89
C LEU A 124 12.21 -2.36 8.63
N ARG A 125 12.34 -3.04 7.48
CA ARG A 125 12.68 -2.40 6.21
C ARG A 125 11.45 -2.31 5.31
N VAL A 126 10.68 -3.39 5.22
CA VAL A 126 9.52 -3.44 4.31
C VAL A 126 8.43 -2.47 4.78
N ILE A 127 7.98 -2.57 6.03
CA ILE A 127 6.82 -1.77 6.50
C ILE A 127 7.09 -0.27 6.36
N PRO A 128 8.21 0.30 6.86
CA PRO A 128 8.45 1.73 6.72
C PRO A 128 8.61 2.17 5.27
N SER A 129 9.27 1.37 4.43
CA SER A 129 9.43 1.70 3.00
C SER A 129 8.08 1.77 2.30
N MET A 130 7.21 0.80 2.55
CA MET A 130 5.87 0.75 1.96
C MET A 130 4.99 1.89 2.48
N MET A 131 5.01 2.18 3.78
CA MET A 131 4.28 3.31 4.37
C MET A 131 4.64 4.64 3.72
N ILE A 132 5.95 4.89 3.53
CA ILE A 132 6.44 6.15 2.94
C ILE A 132 5.92 6.31 1.51
N GLY A 133 6.11 5.31 0.63
CA GLY A 133 5.66 5.46 -0.74
C GLY A 133 4.14 5.38 -0.89
N SER A 134 3.43 4.60 -0.07
CA SER A 134 1.96 4.60 -0.05
C SER A 134 1.37 5.92 0.41
N GLY A 135 1.97 6.56 1.43
CA GLY A 135 1.60 7.90 1.86
C GLY A 135 1.88 8.94 0.77
N ILE A 136 3.07 8.94 0.18
CA ILE A 136 3.42 9.84 -0.93
C ILE A 136 2.47 9.65 -2.11
N GLY A 137 2.15 8.41 -2.47
CA GLY A 137 1.17 8.09 -3.51
C GLY A 137 -0.20 8.68 -3.20
N GLY A 138 -0.72 8.46 -1.99
CA GLY A 138 -2.00 9.04 -1.57
C GLY A 138 -2.00 10.57 -1.58
N ALA A 139 -0.93 11.19 -1.11
CA ALA A 139 -0.74 12.64 -1.10
C ALA A 139 -0.73 13.23 -2.52
N ILE A 140 0.00 12.61 -3.45
CA ILE A 140 0.06 13.01 -4.86
C ILE A 140 -1.29 12.81 -5.52
N ALA A 141 -1.96 11.68 -5.30
CA ALA A 141 -3.26 11.41 -5.89
C ALA A 141 -4.26 12.51 -5.53
N LEU A 142 -4.37 12.84 -4.24
CA LEU A 142 -5.29 13.90 -3.81
C LEU A 142 -4.83 15.30 -4.21
N GLY A 143 -3.53 15.58 -4.18
CA GLY A 143 -2.98 16.86 -4.63
C GLY A 143 -3.19 17.13 -6.13
N LEU A 144 -3.18 16.09 -6.96
CA LEU A 144 -3.48 16.19 -8.39
C LEU A 144 -4.98 16.19 -8.70
N GLY A 145 -5.85 16.03 -7.69
CA GLY A 145 -7.30 15.96 -7.87
C GLY A 145 -7.79 14.62 -8.43
N SER A 146 -7.05 13.53 -8.19
CA SER A 146 -7.52 12.18 -8.47
C SER A 146 -8.83 11.92 -7.73
N ARG A 147 -9.74 11.20 -8.38
CA ARG A 147 -11.02 10.82 -7.79
C ARG A 147 -11.35 9.40 -8.20
N ILE A 148 -11.39 8.50 -7.24
CA ILE A 148 -11.83 7.11 -7.39
C ILE A 148 -13.16 6.97 -6.69
N THR A 149 -14.15 6.42 -7.38
CA THR A 149 -15.52 6.25 -6.87
C THR A 149 -15.86 4.79 -6.55
N ALA A 150 -15.08 3.84 -7.06
CA ALA A 150 -15.21 2.43 -6.72
C ALA A 150 -14.24 2.04 -5.60
N PRO A 151 -14.74 1.46 -4.49
CA PRO A 151 -13.87 1.09 -3.37
C PRO A 151 -13.11 -0.23 -3.59
N HIS A 152 -13.07 -0.78 -4.81
CA HIS A 152 -12.50 -2.11 -5.07
C HIS A 152 -11.96 -2.29 -6.49
N GLY A 153 -11.28 -3.41 -6.73
CA GLY A 153 -10.99 -3.93 -8.07
C GLY A 153 -9.82 -3.26 -8.80
N GLY A 154 -9.06 -2.43 -8.09
CA GLY A 154 -7.78 -1.90 -8.55
C GLY A 154 -7.84 -1.16 -9.89
N ILE A 155 -6.77 -1.27 -10.69
CA ILE A 155 -6.60 -0.52 -11.93
C ILE A 155 -7.73 -0.80 -12.93
N ILE A 156 -8.21 -2.05 -13.03
CA ILE A 156 -9.22 -2.43 -14.03
C ILE A 156 -10.53 -1.68 -13.76
N VAL A 157 -10.96 -1.63 -12.51
CA VAL A 157 -12.19 -0.93 -12.13
C VAL A 157 -12.00 0.57 -12.26
N ILE A 158 -10.87 1.12 -11.82
CA ILE A 158 -10.56 2.56 -11.94
C ILE A 158 -10.62 3.03 -13.39
N VAL A 159 -10.09 2.24 -14.34
CA VAL A 159 -10.16 2.57 -15.77
C VAL A 159 -11.62 2.61 -16.26
N GLY A 160 -12.47 1.71 -15.76
CA GLY A 160 -13.88 1.65 -16.13
C GLY A 160 -14.76 2.72 -15.47
N THR A 161 -14.42 3.20 -14.28
CA THR A 161 -15.27 4.12 -13.50
C THR A 161 -14.80 5.56 -13.49
N ASP A 162 -13.49 5.81 -13.57
CA ASP A 162 -12.89 7.12 -13.28
C ASP A 162 -11.90 7.58 -14.36
N GLY A 163 -12.18 7.26 -15.64
CA GLY A 163 -11.30 7.51 -16.78
C GLY A 163 -10.79 8.96 -16.92
N ALA A 164 -11.56 9.96 -16.49
CA ALA A 164 -11.16 11.38 -16.53
C ALA A 164 -10.01 11.73 -15.57
N HIS A 165 -9.84 10.96 -14.49
CA HIS A 165 -8.78 11.16 -13.49
C HIS A 165 -7.70 10.09 -13.56
N LEU A 166 -7.78 9.18 -14.55
CA LEU A 166 -6.93 8.02 -14.67
C LEU A 166 -5.44 8.40 -14.74
N LEU A 167 -5.11 9.47 -15.44
CA LEU A 167 -3.72 9.91 -15.57
C LEU A 167 -3.14 10.32 -14.21
N GLN A 168 -3.87 11.09 -13.41
CA GLN A 168 -3.47 11.49 -12.06
C GLN A 168 -3.27 10.26 -11.17
N THR A 169 -4.20 9.31 -11.22
CA THR A 169 -4.15 8.04 -10.48
C THR A 169 -2.90 7.24 -10.83
N LEU A 170 -2.61 7.08 -12.13
CA LEU A 170 -1.45 6.31 -12.60
C LEU A 170 -0.13 6.99 -12.22
N ILE A 171 -0.05 8.32 -12.30
CA ILE A 171 1.13 9.08 -11.86
C ILE A 171 1.37 8.86 -10.37
N ALA A 172 0.33 9.03 -9.55
CA ALA A 172 0.42 8.84 -8.11
C ALA A 172 0.84 7.41 -7.73
N LEU A 173 0.25 6.41 -8.37
CA LEU A 173 0.56 5.01 -8.16
C LEU A 173 1.99 4.68 -8.56
N LEU A 174 2.44 5.16 -9.72
CA LEU A 174 3.79 4.95 -10.22
C LEU A 174 4.83 5.58 -9.30
N VAL A 175 4.64 6.86 -8.91
CA VAL A 175 5.58 7.57 -8.04
C VAL A 175 5.65 6.89 -6.67
N GLY A 176 4.52 6.59 -6.04
CA GLY A 176 4.50 5.90 -4.75
C GLY A 176 5.16 4.52 -4.81
N THR A 177 4.90 3.76 -5.87
CA THR A 177 5.52 2.44 -6.13
C THR A 177 7.04 2.56 -6.25
N LEU A 178 7.53 3.51 -7.06
CA LEU A 178 8.96 3.72 -7.27
C LEU A 178 9.65 4.18 -5.99
N VAL A 179 9.06 5.09 -5.22
CA VAL A 179 9.62 5.54 -3.95
C VAL A 179 9.76 4.36 -2.98
N SER A 180 8.70 3.58 -2.75
CA SER A 180 8.75 2.39 -1.89
C SER A 180 9.79 1.38 -2.38
N ALA A 181 9.83 1.11 -3.69
CA ALA A 181 10.75 0.15 -4.29
C ALA A 181 12.22 0.57 -4.16
N LEU A 182 12.52 1.85 -4.36
CA LEU A 182 13.86 2.40 -4.23
C LEU A 182 14.31 2.41 -2.77
N ILE A 183 13.47 2.87 -1.84
CA ILE A 183 13.82 2.85 -0.40
C ILE A 183 14.11 1.42 0.03
N TYR A 184 13.16 0.48 -0.18
CA TYR A 184 13.34 -0.90 0.23
C TYR A 184 14.55 -1.55 -0.44
N GLY A 185 14.67 -1.39 -1.75
CA GLY A 185 15.77 -1.96 -2.52
C GLY A 185 17.15 -1.42 -2.14
N LEU A 186 17.26 -0.15 -1.74
CA LEU A 186 18.51 0.43 -1.26
C LEU A 186 18.89 -0.10 0.14
N ILE A 187 17.94 -0.11 1.09
CA ILE A 187 18.21 -0.51 2.48
C ILE A 187 18.30 -2.04 2.67
N LYS A 188 17.72 -2.84 1.77
CA LYS A 188 17.84 -4.29 1.82
C LYS A 188 19.31 -4.72 1.66
N PRO A 189 19.86 -5.58 2.52
CA PRO A 189 21.22 -6.09 2.33
C PRO A 189 21.32 -6.98 1.09
N LYS A 190 22.56 -7.23 0.65
CA LYS A 190 22.81 -8.28 -0.35
C LYS A 190 22.55 -9.65 0.29
N LEU A 191 22.24 -10.64 -0.54
CA LEU A 191 22.13 -12.03 -0.08
C LEU A 191 23.47 -12.49 0.50
N THR A 192 23.38 -13.26 1.57
CA THR A 192 24.50 -14.00 2.16
C THR A 192 24.92 -15.17 1.27
N GLU A 193 26.15 -15.67 1.46
CA GLU A 193 26.66 -16.82 0.68
C GLU A 193 25.76 -18.04 0.84
N THR A 194 25.26 -18.30 2.06
CA THR A 194 24.33 -19.40 2.36
C THR A 194 23.01 -19.28 1.59
N GLU A 195 22.44 -18.08 1.46
CA GLU A 195 21.21 -17.85 0.68
C GLU A 195 21.45 -18.01 -0.82
N ILE A 196 22.66 -17.67 -1.29
CA ILE A 196 23.05 -17.86 -2.69
C ILE A 196 23.22 -19.35 -3.00
N GLU A 197 23.85 -20.11 -2.11
CA GLU A 197 24.04 -21.56 -2.24
C GLU A 197 22.72 -22.32 -2.21
N ALA A 198 21.85 -22.02 -1.24
CA ALA A 198 20.50 -22.59 -1.18
C ALA A 198 19.68 -22.30 -2.45
N SER A 199 19.89 -21.14 -3.08
CA SER A 199 19.23 -20.80 -4.34
C SER A 199 19.84 -21.50 -5.57
N LYS A 200 21.03 -22.10 -5.48
CA LYS A 200 21.67 -22.86 -6.57
C LYS A 200 21.25 -24.33 -6.54
N SER A 201 21.12 -24.94 -5.38
CA SER A 201 20.69 -26.35 -5.22
C SER A 201 19.24 -26.63 -5.65
N MET A 202 18.46 -25.59 -5.97
CA MET A 202 17.10 -25.71 -6.52
C MET A 202 17.07 -25.78 -8.06
N ASP A 203 18.21 -25.55 -8.74
CA ASP A 203 18.32 -25.72 -10.20
C ASP A 203 18.77 -27.13 -10.61
N GLU A 204 19.21 -27.94 -9.64
CA GLU A 204 19.55 -29.37 -9.81
C GLU A 204 18.31 -30.24 -9.59
#